data_AF-A0A0S8FY38-F1
#
_entry.id   AF-A0A0S8FY38-F1
#
_cell.length_a   1.000
_cell.length_b   1.000
_cell.length_c   1.000
_cell.angle_alpha   90.00
_cell.angle_beta   90.00
_cell.angle_gamma   90.00
#
_symmetry.space_group_name_H-M   'P 1'
#
loop_
_entity.id
_entity.type
_entity.pdbx_description
1 polymer ?
#
loop_
_entity_poly.entity_id
_entity_poly.type
_entity_poly.pdbx_seq_one_letter_code
_entity_poly.pdbx_strand_id
1 'polypeptide(L)'
;MQSNRTDARAWISRRLLPGAVMLLAVLLAPPAARASELVDVLPLTDRIVMLHFDDGYVVHHQRGQARSDEKVIADALDTAAASLADSYQVLSADDAAYAEPRPPVTVRRKSKGTDFAWFVDTWVNGRGAVNTRPDHAKEHWIYLVLPAPMKRGSTYTVRTGALATNGAGWDLTFDERTARSEAVHVNLLGYVPAAPQKFAYVFHWMGDGGSLDLGPYAGRPFHLVDQQSGEAVFSGKLAFRMPATQQETGHRTDSPPDGSFLKAEVYECDFSPFDRPGLYVVAVEGIGCSFPFRVDADVYREAFRTVARGLYHNRSGIALTEPYTEFTRPAPHNPRLTPGFAGKLLYTTVRFTEWGSEGGDPENLLAHSPGPIESCGWYQDAGDWDSYYTHLRVAQELLFAYEMAPGNFSDGELDIPESGNGLPDILDEAAWLPRFCHRLRHELMEKGYGTGGVGLRVAGDGFGGDEKTLPDGRKVGQASWEDVDRIYAASGEDPWSTYRYAGAAAHLAHCLRIAGTADPEGVDWLEEAL
;
A
#
# COMPACT_ATOMS: atom_id res chain seq x y z
N MET A 1 24.49 -21.95 68.38
CA MET A 1 24.00 -20.88 69.30
C MET A 1 22.51 -20.72 69.03
N GLN A 2 21.62 -21.34 69.80
CA GLN A 2 21.07 -20.89 71.09
C GLN A 2 20.09 -19.69 71.02
N SER A 3 18.80 -20.06 70.87
CA SER A 3 17.71 -19.74 71.82
C SER A 3 16.85 -18.47 71.68
N ASN A 4 15.56 -18.70 72.03
CA ASN A 4 14.57 -17.80 72.66
C ASN A 4 13.77 -16.85 71.74
N ARG A 5 12.43 -17.03 71.61
CA ARG A 5 11.31 -16.62 72.52
C ARG A 5 11.04 -15.09 72.40
N THR A 6 9.84 -14.51 72.48
CA THR A 6 8.43 -14.92 72.77
C THR A 6 7.52 -13.81 72.15
N ASP A 7 6.18 -13.83 72.13
CA ASP A 7 5.12 -14.65 72.75
C ASP A 7 3.88 -14.73 71.83
N ALA A 8 2.81 -15.42 72.25
CA ALA A 8 1.47 -15.34 71.65
C ALA A 8 0.39 -14.97 72.69
N ARG A 9 -0.58 -14.13 72.33
CA ARG A 9 -1.85 -14.00 73.09
C ARG A 9 -3.05 -13.76 72.18
N ALA A 10 -3.96 -14.73 72.16
CA ALA A 10 -5.33 -14.58 71.67
C ALA A 10 -6.29 -14.51 72.87
N TRP A 11 -7.36 -13.71 72.80
CA TRP A 11 -8.48 -13.83 73.74
C TRP A 11 -9.85 -13.62 73.08
N ILE A 12 -10.60 -14.70 73.12
CA ILE A 12 -11.99 -15.00 72.74
C ILE A 12 -13.04 -14.00 73.25
N SER A 13 -14.09 -13.70 72.46
CA SER A 13 -15.48 -13.77 72.95
C SER A 13 -16.57 -13.85 71.85
N ARG A 14 -17.37 -14.92 71.94
CA ARG A 14 -18.53 -15.36 71.12
C ARG A 14 -19.72 -14.38 71.00
N ARG A 15 -20.51 -14.55 69.92
CA ARG A 15 -22.01 -14.71 69.85
C ARG A 15 -22.46 -14.76 68.36
N LEU A 16 -23.59 -15.33 67.91
CA LEU A 16 -24.36 -16.55 68.23
C LEU A 16 -25.48 -16.71 67.15
N LEU A 17 -25.65 -17.90 66.54
CA LEU A 17 -26.89 -18.40 65.89
C LEU A 17 -27.42 -17.64 64.62
N PRO A 18 -28.48 -18.10 63.92
CA PRO A 18 -28.39 -19.19 62.93
C PRO A 18 -29.11 -18.89 61.58
N GLY A 19 -28.81 -19.60 60.48
CA GLY A 19 -29.60 -19.42 59.25
C GLY A 19 -29.28 -20.32 58.05
N ALA A 20 -30.33 -21.02 57.59
CA ALA A 20 -30.60 -21.52 56.24
C ALA A 20 -29.44 -21.89 55.29
N VAL A 21 -29.39 -23.17 54.92
CA VAL A 21 -28.79 -23.62 53.65
C VAL A 21 -29.62 -23.03 52.50
N MET A 22 -29.03 -22.16 51.70
CA MET A 22 -29.59 -21.72 50.42
C MET A 22 -28.67 -22.25 49.31
N LEU A 23 -29.19 -23.14 48.44
CA LEU A 23 -28.46 -23.55 47.25
C LEU A 23 -28.30 -22.32 46.35
N LEU A 24 -27.06 -21.85 46.18
CA LEU A 24 -26.76 -20.90 45.12
C LEU A 24 -26.77 -21.65 43.79
N ALA A 25 -27.90 -21.58 43.08
CA ALA A 25 -27.94 -21.96 41.68
C ALA A 25 -27.06 -21.00 40.90
N VAL A 26 -25.82 -21.41 40.59
CA VAL A 26 -24.96 -20.69 39.66
C VAL A 26 -25.60 -20.81 38.29
N LEU A 27 -26.38 -19.78 37.93
CA LEU A 27 -26.72 -19.50 36.55
C LEU A 27 -25.41 -19.21 35.82
N LEU A 28 -24.86 -20.26 35.21
CA LEU A 28 -23.93 -20.10 34.10
C LEU A 28 -24.68 -19.37 32.99
N ALA A 29 -24.54 -18.05 32.96
CA ALA A 29 -24.71 -17.33 31.72
C ALA A 29 -23.79 -18.01 30.70
N PRO A 30 -24.25 -18.31 29.46
CA PRO A 30 -23.33 -18.71 28.41
C PRO A 30 -22.23 -17.64 28.29
N PRO A 31 -20.98 -18.01 27.97
CA PRO A 31 -19.94 -17.02 27.76
C PRO A 31 -20.46 -16.01 26.73
N ALA A 32 -20.49 -14.74 27.11
CA ALA A 32 -20.88 -13.68 26.19
C ALA A 32 -19.85 -13.68 25.06
N ALA A 33 -20.25 -14.18 23.89
CA ALA A 33 -19.43 -14.15 22.71
C ALA A 33 -19.06 -12.69 22.43
N ARG A 34 -17.77 -12.40 22.46
CA ARG A 34 -17.23 -11.17 21.87
C ARG A 34 -17.08 -11.45 20.39
N ALA A 35 -17.59 -10.53 19.59
CA ALA A 35 -17.75 -10.69 18.16
C ALA A 35 -17.16 -9.47 17.44
N SER A 36 -16.89 -9.62 16.16
CA SER A 36 -16.28 -8.59 15.31
C SER A 36 -17.07 -7.27 15.29
N GLU A 37 -16.40 -6.15 15.01
CA GLU A 37 -17.06 -4.86 14.87
C GLU A 37 -17.66 -4.71 13.46
N LEU A 38 -18.89 -4.18 13.35
CA LEU A 38 -19.47 -3.85 12.06
C LEU A 38 -19.06 -2.43 11.65
N VAL A 39 -18.24 -2.32 10.61
CA VAL A 39 -17.66 -1.07 10.09
C VAL A 39 -18.66 -0.33 9.21
N ASP A 40 -19.22 -1.03 8.21
CA ASP A 40 -20.01 -0.43 7.13
C ASP A 40 -21.27 -1.26 6.81
N VAL A 41 -22.36 -0.56 6.46
CA VAL A 41 -23.60 -1.14 5.90
C VAL A 41 -23.95 -0.40 4.63
N LEU A 42 -23.75 -1.07 3.49
CA LEU A 42 -23.79 -0.44 2.16
C LEU A 42 -24.69 -1.24 1.22
N PRO A 43 -25.31 -0.63 0.20
CA PRO A 43 -25.89 -1.39 -0.88
C PRO A 43 -24.76 -1.97 -1.73
N LEU A 44 -24.83 -3.26 -2.05
CA LEU A 44 -24.16 -3.75 -3.25
C LEU A 44 -25.07 -3.55 -4.46
N THR A 45 -26.38 -3.80 -4.29
CA THR A 45 -27.45 -3.43 -5.23
C THR A 45 -28.76 -3.15 -4.48
N ASP A 46 -29.83 -2.75 -5.18
CA ASP A 46 -31.19 -2.65 -4.63
C ASP A 46 -31.66 -3.96 -3.96
N ARG A 47 -31.11 -5.11 -4.37
CA ARG A 47 -31.44 -6.45 -3.81
C ARG A 47 -30.40 -7.02 -2.86
N ILE A 48 -29.27 -6.35 -2.63
CA ILE A 48 -28.19 -6.91 -1.81
C ILE A 48 -27.63 -5.83 -0.90
N VAL A 49 -27.78 -6.01 0.41
CA VAL A 49 -27.05 -5.23 1.41
C VAL A 49 -25.75 -5.95 1.73
N MET A 50 -24.65 -5.20 1.76
CA MET A 50 -23.34 -5.66 2.14
C MET A 50 -22.99 -5.13 3.52
N LEU A 51 -22.63 -6.03 4.42
CA LEU A 51 -22.12 -5.73 5.75
C LEU A 51 -20.60 -5.95 5.74
N HIS A 52 -19.83 -4.98 6.19
CA HIS A 52 -18.37 -5.10 6.34
C HIS A 52 -18.02 -5.17 7.82
N PHE A 53 -17.43 -6.29 8.21
CA PHE A 53 -17.01 -6.63 9.56
C PHE A 53 -15.48 -6.66 9.63
N ASP A 54 -14.92 -6.14 10.71
CA ASP A 54 -13.48 -6.17 11.01
C ASP A 54 -13.23 -7.00 12.29
N ASP A 55 -12.36 -8.01 12.19
CA ASP A 55 -11.94 -8.83 13.33
C ASP A 55 -10.95 -8.06 14.24
N GLY A 56 -10.19 -7.09 13.73
CA GLY A 56 -9.23 -6.29 14.49
C GLY A 56 -7.96 -5.89 13.72
N TYR A 57 -6.84 -5.75 14.43
CA TYR A 57 -5.61 -5.15 13.87
C TYR A 57 -4.32 -5.75 14.45
N VAL A 58 -3.17 -5.47 13.83
CA VAL A 58 -1.84 -5.82 14.33
C VAL A 58 -1.22 -4.62 15.04
N VAL A 59 -0.74 -4.84 16.27
CA VAL A 59 0.20 -3.94 16.92
C VAL A 59 1.57 -4.22 16.31
N HIS A 60 1.92 -3.44 15.28
CA HIS A 60 3.19 -3.49 14.58
C HIS A 60 4.36 -3.05 15.47
N HIS A 61 5.55 -3.61 15.21
CA HIS A 61 6.76 -3.26 15.94
C HIS A 61 7.20 -1.83 15.59
N GLN A 62 7.74 -1.11 16.57
CA GLN A 62 8.31 0.22 16.37
C GLN A 62 9.83 0.17 16.20
N ARG A 63 10.44 1.28 15.75
CA ARG A 63 11.90 1.39 15.60
C ARG A 63 12.62 1.01 16.91
N GLY A 64 13.51 0.01 16.82
CA GLY A 64 14.24 -0.54 17.97
C GLY A 64 13.53 -1.67 18.72
N GLN A 65 12.35 -2.11 18.26
CA GLN A 65 11.69 -3.36 18.69
C GLN A 65 11.96 -4.47 17.67
N ALA A 66 11.80 -5.72 18.07
CA ALA A 66 11.96 -6.87 17.18
C ALA A 66 10.62 -7.18 16.49
N ARG A 67 10.64 -7.69 15.25
CA ARG A 67 9.42 -8.12 14.54
C ARG A 67 8.64 -9.20 15.32
N SER A 68 9.33 -9.98 16.14
CA SER A 68 8.72 -10.95 17.07
C SER A 68 7.79 -10.34 18.12
N ASP A 69 7.99 -9.06 18.45
CA ASP A 69 7.25 -8.33 19.49
C ASP A 69 5.84 -7.93 19.02
N GLU A 70 5.56 -8.07 17.72
CA GLU A 70 4.24 -7.83 17.13
C GLU A 70 3.15 -8.72 17.70
N LYS A 71 1.93 -8.19 17.69
CA LYS A 71 0.76 -8.86 18.27
C LYS A 71 -0.52 -8.53 17.53
N VAL A 72 -1.21 -9.57 17.04
CA VAL A 72 -2.60 -9.46 16.58
C VAL A 72 -3.52 -9.21 17.78
N ILE A 73 -4.38 -8.21 17.66
CA ILE A 73 -5.51 -7.92 18.54
C ILE A 73 -6.76 -8.16 17.71
N ALA A 74 -7.45 -9.29 17.94
CA ALA A 74 -8.65 -9.63 17.18
C ALA A 74 -9.70 -10.36 18.03
N ASP A 75 -10.97 -10.00 17.83
CA ASP A 75 -12.16 -10.69 18.36
C ASP A 75 -12.94 -11.26 17.16
N ALA A 76 -12.55 -12.47 16.74
CA ALA A 76 -12.94 -13.03 15.45
C ALA A 76 -14.46 -13.25 15.28
N LEU A 77 -14.99 -12.89 14.10
CA LEU A 77 -16.37 -13.15 13.71
C LEU A 77 -16.71 -14.65 13.76
N ASP A 78 -17.86 -15.01 14.35
CA ASP A 78 -18.45 -16.34 14.17
C ASP A 78 -18.94 -16.49 12.73
N THR A 79 -18.02 -16.89 11.84
CA THR A 79 -18.29 -17.05 10.41
C THR A 79 -19.31 -18.16 10.10
N ALA A 80 -19.58 -19.09 11.04
CA ALA A 80 -20.64 -20.08 10.87
C ALA A 80 -22.01 -19.44 11.09
N ALA A 81 -22.18 -18.71 12.20
CA ALA A 81 -23.40 -17.96 12.49
C ALA A 81 -23.63 -16.81 11.48
N ALA A 82 -22.57 -16.11 11.06
CA ALA A 82 -22.64 -15.03 10.06
C ALA A 82 -22.99 -15.51 8.65
N SER A 83 -22.97 -16.82 8.39
CA SER A 83 -23.39 -17.41 7.10
C SER A 83 -24.86 -17.85 7.11
N LEU A 84 -25.61 -17.64 8.21
CA LEU A 84 -27.02 -18.02 8.36
C LEU A 84 -27.94 -16.82 8.13
N ALA A 85 -29.02 -17.02 7.35
CA ALA A 85 -30.03 -15.99 7.12
C ALA A 85 -30.74 -15.53 8.41
N ASP A 86 -31.05 -16.47 9.32
CA ASP A 86 -31.76 -16.20 10.57
C ASP A 86 -30.94 -15.38 11.59
N SER A 87 -29.64 -15.19 11.37
CA SER A 87 -28.81 -14.27 12.15
C SER A 87 -29.11 -12.79 11.86
N TYR A 88 -29.86 -12.51 10.80
CA TYR A 88 -30.12 -11.15 10.32
C TYR A 88 -31.61 -10.83 10.26
N GLN A 89 -31.95 -9.56 10.53
CA GLN A 89 -33.27 -9.00 10.25
C GLN A 89 -33.11 -7.67 9.53
N VAL A 90 -33.89 -7.46 8.47
CA VAL A 90 -34.00 -6.19 7.76
C VAL A 90 -35.43 -5.67 7.93
N LEU A 91 -35.56 -4.40 8.31
CA LEU A 91 -36.83 -3.69 8.44
C LEU A 91 -36.73 -2.26 7.91
N SER A 92 -37.86 -1.66 7.54
CA SER A 92 -37.95 -0.25 7.12
C SER A 92 -39.30 0.32 7.54
N ALA A 93 -39.29 1.55 8.07
CA ALA A 93 -40.52 2.30 8.30
C ALA A 93 -41.12 2.88 7.01
N ASP A 94 -40.28 3.11 6.01
CA ASP A 94 -40.63 3.80 4.75
C ASP A 94 -41.06 2.83 3.64
N ASP A 95 -40.74 1.55 3.78
CA ASP A 95 -41.07 0.51 2.82
C ASP A 95 -41.96 -0.59 3.41
N ALA A 96 -43.22 -0.63 2.98
CA ALA A 96 -44.20 -1.64 3.33
C ALA A 96 -43.77 -3.11 3.07
N ALA A 97 -42.79 -3.37 2.19
CA ALA A 97 -42.23 -4.71 2.00
C ALA A 97 -41.40 -5.21 3.20
N TYR A 98 -41.01 -4.29 4.09
CA TYR A 98 -40.12 -4.44 5.25
C TYR A 98 -40.68 -3.81 6.54
N ALA A 99 -41.97 -3.46 6.56
CA ALA A 99 -42.63 -2.89 7.75
C ALA A 99 -42.55 -3.82 8.98
N GLU A 100 -42.57 -5.13 8.74
CA GLU A 100 -42.23 -6.16 9.73
C GLU A 100 -40.80 -6.66 9.48
N PRO A 101 -40.00 -6.99 10.53
CA PRO A 101 -38.64 -7.52 10.36
C PRO A 101 -38.61 -8.85 9.59
N ARG A 102 -37.70 -8.96 8.61
CA ARG A 102 -37.58 -10.15 7.74
C ARG A 102 -36.12 -10.59 7.61
N PRO A 103 -35.81 -11.90 7.62
CA PRO A 103 -34.48 -12.36 7.24
C PRO A 103 -34.24 -12.17 5.74
N PRO A 104 -32.96 -12.10 5.30
CA PRO A 104 -32.61 -12.23 3.88
C PRO A 104 -32.97 -13.63 3.34
N VAL A 105 -33.07 -13.75 2.02
CA VAL A 105 -33.35 -15.03 1.33
C VAL A 105 -32.12 -15.94 1.33
N THR A 106 -30.94 -15.37 1.11
CA THR A 106 -29.65 -16.07 1.23
C THR A 106 -28.58 -15.11 1.74
N VAL A 107 -27.55 -15.68 2.36
CA VAL A 107 -26.36 -14.96 2.81
C VAL A 107 -25.15 -15.52 2.06
N ARG A 108 -24.26 -14.64 1.60
CA ARG A 108 -22.95 -14.98 1.01
C ARG A 108 -21.82 -14.32 1.78
N ARG A 109 -20.60 -14.84 1.68
CA ARG A 109 -19.44 -14.33 2.41
C ARG A 109 -18.16 -14.29 1.57
N LYS A 110 -17.49 -13.14 1.61
CA LYS A 110 -16.07 -12.94 1.28
C LYS A 110 -15.30 -12.72 2.58
N SER A 111 -14.07 -13.18 2.68
CA SER A 111 -13.22 -12.92 3.84
C SER A 111 -11.75 -12.85 3.40
N LYS A 112 -10.99 -11.92 3.97
CA LYS A 112 -9.63 -11.58 3.55
C LYS A 112 -8.78 -11.30 4.79
N GLY A 113 -7.54 -11.78 4.83
CA GLY A 113 -6.56 -11.25 5.79
C GLY A 113 -6.12 -9.86 5.32
N THR A 114 -6.17 -8.87 6.20
CA THR A 114 -5.98 -7.45 5.81
C THR A 114 -4.84 -6.76 6.54
N ASP A 115 -4.51 -7.22 7.74
CA ASP A 115 -3.32 -6.79 8.48
C ASP A 115 -2.56 -8.03 8.97
N PHE A 116 -1.25 -8.10 8.71
CA PHE A 116 -0.43 -9.31 8.88
C PHE A 116 0.78 -9.03 9.78
N ALA A 117 0.99 -9.88 10.77
CA ALA A 117 2.10 -9.75 11.71
C ALA A 117 3.36 -10.46 11.18
N TRP A 118 4.49 -9.76 11.19
CA TRP A 118 5.75 -10.18 10.58
C TRP A 118 6.63 -11.01 11.51
N PHE A 119 6.06 -12.05 12.14
CA PHE A 119 6.82 -13.00 12.94
C PHE A 119 6.74 -14.43 12.40
N VAL A 120 7.73 -15.23 12.79
CA VAL A 120 7.80 -16.67 12.51
C VAL A 120 8.11 -17.39 13.82
N ASP A 121 7.12 -18.08 14.40
CA ASP A 121 7.35 -18.90 15.61
C ASP A 121 8.24 -20.11 15.29
N THR A 122 8.10 -20.71 14.10
CA THR A 122 8.96 -21.79 13.60
C THR A 122 8.97 -21.83 12.08
N TRP A 123 10.15 -21.98 11.46
CA TRP A 123 10.26 -22.25 10.03
C TRP A 123 10.26 -23.76 9.76
N VAL A 124 9.40 -24.23 8.85
CA VAL A 124 9.29 -25.64 8.45
C VAL A 124 9.59 -25.78 6.96
N ASN A 125 10.67 -26.47 6.62
CA ASN A 125 11.09 -26.67 5.22
C ASN A 125 9.96 -27.28 4.38
N GLY A 126 9.68 -26.67 3.23
CA GLY A 126 8.57 -27.07 2.33
C GLY A 126 7.17 -26.60 2.78
N ARG A 127 7.04 -25.96 3.95
CA ARG A 127 5.79 -25.34 4.44
C ARG A 127 5.92 -23.84 4.71
N GLY A 128 7.13 -23.33 4.94
CA GLY A 128 7.42 -21.93 5.25
C GLY A 128 7.23 -21.63 6.74
N ALA A 129 6.81 -20.39 7.04
CA ALA A 129 6.50 -19.97 8.40
C ALA A 129 5.31 -20.74 8.97
N VAL A 130 5.44 -21.19 10.22
CA VAL A 130 4.37 -21.83 10.99
C VAL A 130 4.22 -21.10 12.31
N ASN A 131 3.10 -20.41 12.47
CA ASN A 131 2.76 -19.65 13.65
C ASN A 131 1.75 -20.41 14.52
N THR A 132 1.94 -20.34 15.84
CA THR A 132 1.10 -20.98 16.87
C THR A 132 0.15 -19.99 17.54
N ARG A 133 0.49 -18.70 17.48
CA ARG A 133 -0.38 -17.55 17.79
C ARG A 133 -1.01 -16.99 16.50
N PRO A 134 -2.14 -16.25 16.57
CA PRO A 134 -2.70 -15.56 15.41
C PRO A 134 -1.68 -14.60 14.82
N ASP A 135 -1.53 -14.64 13.49
CA ASP A 135 -0.54 -13.89 12.71
C ASP A 135 -1.15 -12.93 11.69
N HIS A 136 -2.48 -12.79 11.68
CA HIS A 136 -3.18 -11.77 10.92
C HIS A 136 -4.55 -11.44 11.52
N ALA A 137 -5.02 -10.22 11.29
CA ALA A 137 -6.42 -9.85 11.40
C ALA A 137 -7.16 -10.07 10.06
N LYS A 138 -8.48 -10.04 10.09
CA LYS A 138 -9.34 -10.32 8.93
C LYS A 138 -10.47 -9.34 8.83
N GLU A 139 -10.87 -9.09 7.59
CA GLU A 139 -12.14 -8.45 7.28
C GLU A 139 -13.07 -9.43 6.57
N HIS A 140 -14.37 -9.24 6.82
CA HIS A 140 -15.45 -10.09 6.33
C HIS A 140 -16.51 -9.22 5.64
N TRP A 141 -16.86 -9.55 4.40
CA TRP A 141 -17.98 -8.93 3.69
C TRP A 141 -19.11 -9.95 3.61
N ILE A 142 -20.23 -9.65 4.25
CA ILE A 142 -21.44 -10.48 4.28
C ILE A 142 -22.48 -9.85 3.34
N TYR A 143 -22.97 -10.62 2.38
CA TYR A 143 -23.94 -10.16 1.39
C TYR A 143 -25.32 -10.73 1.69
N LEU A 144 -26.24 -9.88 2.14
CA LEU A 144 -27.62 -10.22 2.48
C LEU A 144 -28.49 -10.05 1.22
N VAL A 145 -28.85 -11.16 0.58
CA VAL A 145 -29.75 -11.14 -0.59
C VAL A 145 -31.19 -10.95 -0.11
N LEU A 146 -31.80 -9.83 -0.47
CA LEU A 146 -33.08 -9.38 0.04
C LEU A 146 -34.29 -10.03 -0.66
N PRO A 147 -35.44 -10.21 0.03
CA PRO A 147 -36.66 -10.78 -0.56
C PRO A 147 -37.39 -9.84 -1.54
N ALA A 148 -37.12 -8.53 -1.49
CA ALA A 148 -37.61 -7.50 -2.39
C ALA A 148 -36.47 -6.49 -2.68
N PRO A 149 -36.55 -5.69 -3.76
CA PRO A 149 -35.63 -4.58 -3.95
C PRO A 149 -35.92 -3.43 -2.96
N MET A 150 -34.87 -2.79 -2.48
CA MET A 150 -34.91 -1.51 -1.76
C MET A 150 -35.45 -0.39 -2.66
N LYS A 151 -36.02 0.64 -2.04
CA LYS A 151 -36.58 1.81 -2.72
C LYS A 151 -35.71 3.04 -2.47
N ARG A 152 -35.54 3.86 -3.51
CA ARG A 152 -34.84 5.16 -3.40
C ARG A 152 -35.49 6.01 -2.29
N GLY A 153 -34.66 6.54 -1.40
CA GLY A 153 -35.04 7.42 -0.29
C GLY A 153 -35.57 6.70 0.96
N SER A 154 -35.75 5.38 0.93
CA SER A 154 -36.17 4.60 2.10
C SER A 154 -34.97 4.19 2.96
N THR A 155 -35.15 4.20 4.29
CA THR A 155 -34.12 3.76 5.24
C THR A 155 -34.40 2.34 5.72
N TYR A 156 -33.39 1.48 5.70
CA TYR A 156 -33.43 0.07 6.06
C TYR A 156 -32.52 -0.18 7.27
N THR A 157 -33.10 -0.54 8.40
CA THR A 157 -32.34 -0.99 9.57
C THR A 157 -31.99 -2.47 9.40
N VAL A 158 -30.71 -2.78 9.38
CA VAL A 158 -30.20 -4.16 9.50
C VAL A 158 -29.88 -4.46 10.95
N ARG A 159 -30.33 -5.60 11.48
CA ARG A 159 -29.93 -6.16 12.78
C ARG A 159 -29.13 -7.43 12.55
N THR A 160 -28.08 -7.63 13.33
CA THR A 160 -27.11 -8.75 13.19
C THR A 160 -27.13 -9.71 14.39
N GLY A 161 -28.14 -9.59 15.27
CA GLY A 161 -28.25 -10.38 16.49
C GLY A 161 -27.12 -10.08 17.46
N ALA A 162 -26.25 -11.08 17.69
CA ALA A 162 -25.08 -10.97 18.55
C ALA A 162 -23.75 -11.01 17.76
N LEU A 163 -23.79 -10.87 16.43
CA LEU A 163 -22.60 -10.96 15.57
C LEU A 163 -21.73 -9.71 15.57
N ALA A 164 -22.29 -8.55 15.92
CA ALA A 164 -21.56 -7.29 16.01
C ALA A 164 -21.52 -6.80 17.46
N THR A 165 -20.36 -6.37 17.93
CA THR A 165 -20.18 -5.87 19.31
C THR A 165 -20.49 -4.38 19.49
N ASN A 166 -20.47 -3.60 18.41
CA ASN A 166 -20.59 -2.14 18.43
C ASN A 166 -22.03 -1.62 18.27
N GLY A 167 -23.05 -2.49 18.26
CA GLY A 167 -24.44 -2.06 18.13
C GLY A 167 -25.46 -3.21 18.14
N ALA A 168 -26.72 -2.89 17.83
CA ALA A 168 -27.81 -3.86 17.67
C ALA A 168 -28.66 -3.63 16.39
N GLY A 169 -28.41 -2.53 15.68
CA GLY A 169 -29.08 -2.14 14.45
C GLY A 169 -28.30 -1.02 13.77
N TRP A 170 -28.20 -1.07 12.44
CA TRP A 170 -27.47 -0.13 11.60
C TRP A 170 -28.34 0.26 10.41
N ASP A 171 -28.40 1.55 10.11
CA ASP A 171 -29.30 2.09 9.10
C ASP A 171 -28.59 2.33 7.77
N LEU A 172 -29.22 1.86 6.69
CA LEU A 172 -28.86 2.17 5.31
C LEU A 172 -30.02 2.94 4.65
N THR A 173 -29.81 4.21 4.33
CA THR A 173 -30.70 4.94 3.41
C THR A 173 -30.28 4.65 1.98
N PHE A 174 -31.12 3.96 1.22
CA PHE A 174 -30.80 3.62 -0.17
C PHE A 174 -31.17 4.78 -1.11
N ASP A 175 -30.19 5.47 -1.66
CA ASP A 175 -30.35 6.37 -2.81
C ASP A 175 -29.12 6.23 -3.70
N GLU A 176 -29.29 5.92 -4.99
CA GLU A 176 -28.16 5.62 -5.87
C GLU A 176 -27.29 6.85 -6.17
N ARG A 177 -27.68 8.06 -5.76
CA ARG A 177 -26.86 9.27 -5.86
C ARG A 177 -25.90 9.46 -4.67
N THR A 178 -26.17 8.85 -3.52
CA THR A 178 -25.43 9.10 -2.27
C THR A 178 -24.99 7.84 -1.53
N ALA A 179 -25.65 6.70 -1.72
CA ALA A 179 -25.29 5.43 -1.12
C ALA A 179 -24.21 4.73 -1.97
N ARG A 180 -22.97 4.74 -1.47
CA ARG A 180 -21.81 4.10 -2.12
C ARG A 180 -22.04 2.60 -2.28
N SER A 181 -21.86 2.07 -3.48
CA SER A 181 -21.76 0.63 -3.71
C SER A 181 -20.33 0.21 -4.03
N GLU A 182 -19.85 -0.87 -3.40
CA GLU A 182 -18.58 -1.51 -3.77
C GLU A 182 -18.58 -2.08 -5.20
N ALA A 183 -19.75 -2.19 -5.84
CA ALA A 183 -19.81 -2.64 -7.22
C ALA A 183 -19.38 -1.56 -8.22
N VAL A 184 -19.34 -0.26 -7.88
CA VAL A 184 -19.14 0.83 -8.84
C VAL A 184 -17.74 1.45 -8.72
N HIS A 185 -16.85 1.11 -9.67
CA HIS A 185 -15.43 1.44 -9.66
C HIS A 185 -15.11 2.58 -10.64
N VAL A 186 -14.31 3.55 -10.20
CA VAL A 186 -13.86 4.72 -10.96
C VAL A 186 -12.35 4.92 -10.79
N ASN A 187 -11.71 5.70 -11.66
CA ASN A 187 -10.40 6.24 -11.35
C ASN A 187 -10.54 7.30 -10.23
N LEU A 188 -9.99 7.02 -9.05
CA LEU A 188 -10.09 7.89 -7.88
C LEU A 188 -9.33 9.21 -8.03
N LEU A 189 -8.28 9.26 -8.86
CA LEU A 189 -7.63 10.52 -9.24
C LEU A 189 -8.56 11.39 -10.10
N GLY A 190 -9.31 10.74 -10.98
CA GLY A 190 -10.24 11.38 -11.90
C GLY A 190 -9.90 11.16 -13.38
N TYR A 191 -10.43 12.04 -14.22
CA TYR A 191 -10.31 11.96 -15.68
C TYR A 191 -10.07 13.35 -16.28
N VAL A 192 -9.18 13.43 -17.27
CA VAL A 192 -8.96 14.67 -18.03
C VAL A 192 -10.16 14.93 -18.95
N PRO A 193 -10.72 16.17 -19.04
CA PRO A 193 -11.81 16.53 -19.94
C PRO A 193 -11.68 15.96 -21.36
N ALA A 194 -10.52 16.22 -21.99
CA ALA A 194 -10.19 15.80 -23.34
C ALA A 194 -9.77 14.32 -23.47
N ALA A 195 -9.80 13.52 -22.39
CA ALA A 195 -9.50 12.09 -22.47
C ALA A 195 -10.52 11.41 -23.42
N PRO A 196 -10.04 10.67 -24.45
CA PRO A 196 -10.90 10.09 -25.49
C PRO A 196 -11.77 8.93 -24.97
N GLN A 197 -11.43 8.41 -23.79
CA GLN A 197 -12.09 7.28 -23.15
C GLN A 197 -12.20 7.56 -21.64
N LYS A 198 -13.42 7.50 -21.11
CA LYS A 198 -13.72 7.67 -19.69
C LYS A 198 -14.83 6.70 -19.28
N PHE A 199 -14.45 5.69 -18.50
CA PHE A 199 -15.32 4.61 -18.07
C PHE A 199 -15.33 4.53 -16.54
N ALA A 200 -16.50 4.22 -15.98
CA ALA A 200 -16.59 3.51 -14.71
C ALA A 200 -16.93 2.04 -15.00
N TYR A 201 -16.44 1.13 -14.17
CA TYR A 201 -16.71 -0.29 -14.28
C TYR A 201 -17.61 -0.75 -13.16
N VAL A 202 -18.58 -1.62 -13.47
CA VAL A 202 -19.50 -2.19 -12.49
C VAL A 202 -19.28 -3.70 -12.43
N PHE A 203 -18.76 -4.18 -11.31
CA PHE A 203 -18.49 -5.59 -11.03
C PHE A 203 -18.27 -5.82 -9.54
N HIS A 204 -18.51 -7.06 -9.06
CA HIS A 204 -18.08 -7.46 -7.72
C HIS A 204 -17.90 -8.98 -7.62
N TRP A 205 -16.93 -9.42 -6.82
CA TRP A 205 -16.77 -10.82 -6.42
C TRP A 205 -17.19 -11.02 -4.96
N MET A 206 -18.21 -11.84 -4.74
CA MET A 206 -18.89 -12.01 -3.45
C MET A 206 -18.33 -13.19 -2.62
N GLY A 207 -17.12 -13.66 -2.89
CA GLY A 207 -16.55 -14.82 -2.21
C GLY A 207 -17.27 -16.11 -2.62
N ASP A 208 -17.92 -16.78 -1.66
CA ASP A 208 -18.75 -17.98 -1.93
C ASP A 208 -20.01 -17.70 -2.76
N GLY A 209 -20.36 -16.43 -2.96
CA GLY A 209 -21.40 -15.99 -3.90
C GLY A 209 -20.96 -15.93 -5.37
N GLY A 210 -19.67 -16.01 -5.66
CA GLY A 210 -19.14 -15.86 -7.03
C GLY A 210 -19.28 -14.43 -7.58
N SER A 211 -19.47 -14.30 -8.89
CA SER A 211 -19.78 -13.01 -9.54
C SER A 211 -21.11 -12.46 -9.03
N LEU A 212 -21.18 -11.15 -8.83
CA LEU A 212 -22.46 -10.43 -8.78
C LEU A 212 -23.21 -10.62 -10.11
N ASP A 213 -24.50 -10.96 -10.04
CA ASP A 213 -25.39 -11.01 -11.21
C ASP A 213 -25.87 -9.59 -11.54
N LEU A 214 -25.31 -9.03 -12.61
CA LEU A 214 -25.65 -7.71 -13.12
C LEU A 214 -26.60 -7.75 -14.33
N GLY A 215 -27.01 -8.93 -14.79
CA GLY A 215 -27.94 -9.10 -15.91
C GLY A 215 -29.26 -8.33 -15.74
N PRO A 216 -29.91 -8.33 -14.55
CA PRO A 216 -31.11 -7.53 -14.26
C PRO A 216 -30.93 -6.00 -14.25
N TYR A 217 -29.69 -5.52 -14.39
CA TYR A 217 -29.33 -4.10 -14.44
C TYR A 217 -28.78 -3.69 -15.83
N ALA A 218 -28.54 -4.65 -16.72
CA ALA A 218 -28.09 -4.40 -18.09
C ALA A 218 -29.02 -3.41 -18.82
N GLY A 219 -28.45 -2.34 -19.37
CA GLY A 219 -29.19 -1.30 -20.08
C GLY A 219 -29.95 -0.30 -19.19
N ARG A 220 -29.91 -0.43 -17.85
CA ARG A 220 -30.44 0.60 -16.94
C ARG A 220 -29.63 1.91 -17.07
N PRO A 221 -30.25 3.07 -16.77
CA PRO A 221 -29.54 4.34 -16.71
C PRO A 221 -28.40 4.34 -15.69
N PHE A 222 -27.34 5.06 -16.02
CA PHE A 222 -26.44 5.65 -15.04
C PHE A 222 -26.34 7.15 -15.26
N HIS A 223 -25.91 7.88 -14.24
CA HIS A 223 -25.74 9.32 -14.25
C HIS A 223 -24.36 9.73 -13.73
N LEU A 224 -23.83 10.85 -14.24
CA LEU A 224 -22.85 11.62 -13.47
C LEU A 224 -23.61 12.60 -12.60
N VAL A 225 -23.45 12.49 -11.29
CA VAL A 225 -24.07 13.38 -10.31
C VAL A 225 -23.03 14.35 -9.80
N ASP A 226 -23.27 15.63 -10.07
CA ASP A 226 -22.44 16.75 -9.63
C ASP A 226 -22.53 16.89 -8.10
N GLN A 227 -21.38 16.82 -7.41
CA GLN A 227 -21.32 16.81 -5.95
C GLN A 227 -21.57 18.19 -5.32
N GLN A 228 -21.56 19.28 -6.11
CA GLN A 228 -21.88 20.61 -5.62
C GLN A 228 -23.38 20.91 -5.70
N SER A 229 -24.04 20.48 -6.78
CA SER A 229 -25.47 20.75 -7.01
C SER A 229 -26.41 19.59 -6.70
N GLY A 230 -25.90 18.35 -6.58
CA GLY A 230 -26.70 17.13 -6.45
C GLY A 230 -27.43 16.71 -7.74
N GLU A 231 -27.17 17.40 -8.85
CA GLU A 231 -27.89 17.20 -10.11
C GLU A 231 -27.21 16.18 -11.02
N ALA A 232 -28.05 15.43 -11.77
CA ALA A 232 -27.58 14.53 -12.81
C ALA A 232 -27.25 15.33 -14.07
N VAL A 233 -25.97 15.46 -14.42
CA VAL A 233 -25.48 16.34 -15.50
C VAL A 233 -25.02 15.61 -16.75
N PHE A 234 -24.90 14.28 -16.67
CA PHE A 234 -24.74 13.37 -17.79
C PHE A 234 -25.58 12.13 -17.53
N SER A 235 -26.03 11.44 -18.58
CA SER A 235 -26.74 10.16 -18.46
C SER A 235 -26.30 9.21 -19.57
N GLY A 236 -26.04 7.96 -19.22
CA GLY A 236 -25.73 6.88 -20.15
C GLY A 236 -26.50 5.61 -19.79
N LYS A 237 -26.07 4.46 -20.32
CA LYS A 237 -26.62 3.14 -19.99
C LYS A 237 -25.52 2.19 -19.56
N LEU A 238 -25.81 1.35 -18.56
CA LEU A 238 -24.92 0.27 -18.14
C LEU A 238 -24.82 -0.77 -19.27
N ALA A 239 -23.63 -0.99 -19.82
CA ALA A 239 -23.39 -1.95 -20.91
C ALA A 239 -22.57 -3.15 -20.41
N PHE A 240 -22.84 -4.35 -20.94
CA PHE A 240 -21.98 -5.51 -20.66
C PHE A 240 -20.61 -5.33 -21.34
N ARG A 241 -19.52 -5.54 -20.60
CA ARG A 241 -18.15 -5.37 -21.10
C ARG A 241 -17.41 -6.70 -21.28
N MET A 242 -17.38 -7.56 -20.26
CA MET A 242 -16.70 -8.87 -20.36
C MET A 242 -17.27 -9.93 -19.40
N PRO A 243 -17.22 -11.21 -19.75
CA PRO A 243 -17.62 -12.31 -18.87
C PRO A 243 -16.58 -12.58 -17.79
N ALA A 244 -17.00 -13.18 -16.68
CA ALA A 244 -16.15 -13.58 -15.55
C ALA A 244 -15.02 -14.58 -15.90
N THR A 245 -15.09 -15.21 -17.08
CA THR A 245 -14.10 -16.15 -17.61
C THR A 245 -13.15 -15.54 -18.64
N GLN A 246 -13.23 -14.22 -18.87
CA GLN A 246 -12.33 -13.52 -19.79
C GLN A 246 -10.88 -13.64 -19.29
N GLN A 247 -9.99 -14.12 -20.15
CA GLN A 247 -8.56 -14.16 -19.85
C GLN A 247 -8.00 -12.72 -19.83
N GLU A 248 -7.40 -12.36 -18.70
CA GLU A 248 -6.78 -11.05 -18.41
C GLU A 248 -5.24 -11.11 -18.48
N THR A 249 -4.65 -12.30 -18.24
CA THR A 249 -3.20 -12.51 -18.23
C THR A 249 -2.75 -13.67 -19.11
N GLY A 250 -1.53 -13.60 -19.65
CA GLY A 250 -0.86 -14.75 -20.27
C GLY A 250 -0.51 -15.86 -19.28
N HIS A 251 -0.44 -15.53 -17.98
CA HIS A 251 -0.01 -16.40 -16.88
C HIS A 251 -1.16 -17.29 -16.36
N ARG A 252 -1.74 -18.13 -17.22
CA ARG A 252 -2.95 -18.92 -16.90
C ARG A 252 -2.77 -19.96 -15.78
N THR A 253 -1.53 -20.27 -15.41
CA THR A 253 -1.16 -21.18 -14.31
C THR A 253 -0.98 -20.47 -12.98
N ASP A 254 -0.71 -19.17 -12.98
CA ASP A 254 -0.13 -18.47 -11.84
C ASP A 254 -1.22 -17.82 -10.96
N SER A 255 -2.48 -17.79 -11.44
CA SER A 255 -3.68 -17.49 -10.65
C SER A 255 -4.92 -18.18 -11.23
N PRO A 256 -5.78 -18.79 -10.39
CA PRO A 256 -6.71 -19.83 -10.83
C PRO A 256 -8.10 -19.29 -11.24
N PRO A 257 -8.90 -20.01 -12.03
CA PRO A 257 -8.57 -20.69 -13.29
C PRO A 257 -8.70 -19.72 -14.49
N ASP A 258 -8.44 -20.23 -15.70
CA ASP A 258 -8.58 -19.56 -17.01
C ASP A 258 -7.74 -18.30 -17.27
N GLY A 259 -7.13 -17.72 -16.23
CA GLY A 259 -6.36 -16.47 -16.30
C GLY A 259 -7.20 -15.21 -16.07
N SER A 260 -8.32 -15.31 -15.33
CA SER A 260 -9.07 -14.15 -14.80
C SER A 260 -8.76 -13.95 -13.32
N PHE A 261 -8.29 -12.76 -12.96
CA PHE A 261 -8.10 -12.34 -11.57
C PHE A 261 -9.42 -11.86 -10.95
N LEU A 262 -10.28 -11.21 -11.75
CA LEU A 262 -11.54 -10.61 -11.25
C LEU A 262 -12.60 -11.65 -10.87
N LYS A 263 -12.76 -12.73 -11.66
CA LYS A 263 -13.84 -13.74 -11.50
C LYS A 263 -15.25 -13.16 -11.38
N ALA A 264 -15.46 -11.99 -11.94
CA ALA A 264 -16.73 -11.29 -11.97
C ALA A 264 -17.01 -10.83 -13.40
N GLU A 265 -18.28 -10.85 -13.81
CA GLU A 265 -18.68 -10.15 -15.03
C GLU A 265 -18.47 -8.64 -14.82
N VAL A 266 -17.94 -7.97 -15.85
CA VAL A 266 -17.75 -6.53 -15.83
C VAL A 266 -18.73 -5.88 -16.78
N TYR A 267 -19.39 -4.85 -16.27
CA TYR A 267 -20.21 -3.92 -17.02
C TYR A 267 -19.52 -2.55 -17.02
N GLU A 268 -19.86 -1.69 -17.96
CA GLU A 268 -19.26 -0.36 -18.10
C GLU A 268 -20.30 0.76 -18.21
N CYS A 269 -19.92 1.91 -17.66
CA CYS A 269 -20.61 3.18 -17.79
C CYS A 269 -19.70 4.11 -18.60
N ASP A 270 -19.96 4.23 -19.91
CA ASP A 270 -19.19 5.09 -20.82
C ASP A 270 -19.68 6.55 -20.75
N PHE A 271 -18.85 7.42 -20.19
CA PHE A 271 -19.05 8.88 -20.17
C PHE A 271 -17.92 9.63 -20.90
N SER A 272 -17.26 8.98 -21.86
CA SER A 272 -16.23 9.59 -22.71
C SER A 272 -16.65 10.92 -23.36
N PRO A 273 -17.91 11.15 -23.78
CA PRO A 273 -18.35 12.45 -24.32
C PRO A 273 -18.46 13.60 -23.30
N PHE A 274 -18.36 13.33 -21.99
CA PHE A 274 -18.47 14.36 -20.96
C PHE A 274 -17.13 15.08 -20.75
N ASP A 275 -17.11 16.40 -20.76
CA ASP A 275 -15.88 17.21 -20.68
C ASP A 275 -15.93 18.33 -19.62
N ARG A 276 -17.07 18.53 -18.95
CA ARG A 276 -17.24 19.62 -17.98
C ARG A 276 -16.43 19.36 -16.71
N PRO A 277 -15.50 20.25 -16.32
CA PRO A 277 -14.76 20.08 -15.07
C PRO A 277 -15.66 20.08 -13.83
N GLY A 278 -15.20 19.48 -12.73
CA GLY A 278 -15.93 19.42 -11.46
C GLY A 278 -15.68 18.14 -10.65
N LEU A 279 -16.45 17.96 -9.57
CA LEU A 279 -16.42 16.78 -8.70
C LEU A 279 -17.72 15.98 -8.89
N TYR A 280 -17.59 14.69 -9.20
CA TYR A 280 -18.71 13.84 -9.63
C TYR A 280 -18.69 12.47 -8.94
N VAL A 281 -19.85 11.81 -8.88
CA VAL A 281 -19.95 10.35 -8.70
C VAL A 281 -20.65 9.74 -9.92
N VAL A 282 -20.35 8.48 -10.23
CA VAL A 282 -21.19 7.67 -11.13
C VAL A 282 -22.27 7.01 -10.29
N ALA A 283 -23.53 7.34 -10.54
CA ALA A 283 -24.71 6.76 -9.91
C ALA A 283 -25.41 5.80 -10.88
N VAL A 284 -25.63 4.54 -10.51
CA VAL A 284 -26.25 3.51 -11.39
C VAL A 284 -27.58 3.05 -10.79
N GLU A 285 -28.67 3.11 -11.57
CA GLU A 285 -30.03 2.87 -11.06
C GLU A 285 -30.24 1.44 -10.55
N GLY A 286 -30.68 1.34 -9.29
CA GLY A 286 -30.78 0.10 -8.53
C GLY A 286 -29.46 -0.51 -8.08
N ILE A 287 -28.33 0.21 -8.13
CA ILE A 287 -27.03 -0.28 -7.64
C ILE A 287 -26.50 0.57 -6.49
N GLY A 288 -26.28 1.86 -6.74
CA GLY A 288 -25.54 2.76 -5.83
C GLY A 288 -24.63 3.72 -6.60
N CYS A 289 -23.79 4.47 -5.89
CA CYS A 289 -22.77 5.33 -6.48
C CYS A 289 -21.33 4.86 -6.27
N SER A 290 -20.41 5.39 -7.09
CA SER A 290 -18.97 5.31 -6.88
C SER A 290 -18.49 6.18 -5.70
N PHE A 291 -17.20 6.06 -5.35
CA PHE A 291 -16.50 7.17 -4.69
C PHE A 291 -16.52 8.44 -5.57
N PRO A 292 -16.41 9.65 -4.98
CA PRO A 292 -16.29 10.89 -5.74
C PRO A 292 -14.94 10.96 -6.46
N PHE A 293 -14.93 11.55 -7.66
CA PHE A 293 -13.75 11.74 -8.49
C PHE A 293 -13.81 13.07 -9.24
N ARG A 294 -12.64 13.61 -9.62
CA ARG A 294 -12.54 14.86 -10.38
C ARG A 294 -12.66 14.61 -11.89
N VAL A 295 -13.27 15.54 -12.60
CA VAL A 295 -12.98 15.77 -14.01
C VAL A 295 -12.24 17.10 -14.07
N ASP A 296 -10.96 17.08 -14.45
CA ASP A 296 -10.10 18.28 -14.45
C ASP A 296 -8.84 18.07 -15.32
N ALA A 297 -8.22 19.15 -15.79
CA ALA A 297 -7.02 19.06 -16.62
C ALA A 297 -5.77 18.57 -15.86
N ASP A 298 -5.76 18.74 -14.54
CA ASP A 298 -4.62 18.50 -13.64
C ASP A 298 -4.75 17.21 -12.80
N VAL A 299 -5.75 16.34 -13.03
CA VAL A 299 -6.04 15.18 -12.15
C VAL A 299 -4.86 14.22 -11.89
N TYR A 300 -3.86 14.19 -12.77
CA TYR A 300 -2.66 13.36 -12.61
C TYR A 300 -1.45 14.13 -12.03
N ARG A 301 -1.57 15.43 -11.81
CA ARG A 301 -0.49 16.31 -11.35
C ARG A 301 -0.05 16.01 -9.92
N GLU A 302 -1.00 15.79 -9.04
CA GLU A 302 -0.72 15.40 -7.64
C GLU A 302 -0.08 14.03 -7.56
N ALA A 303 -0.53 13.06 -8.36
CA ALA A 303 0.08 11.73 -8.46
C ALA A 303 1.53 11.81 -8.98
N PHE A 304 1.79 12.61 -10.03
CA PHE A 304 3.14 12.89 -10.52
C PHE A 304 4.03 13.48 -9.41
N ARG A 305 3.59 14.56 -8.74
CA ARG A 305 4.34 15.19 -7.65
C ARG A 305 4.62 14.22 -6.50
N THR A 306 3.64 13.40 -6.14
CA THR A 306 3.76 12.40 -5.06
C THR A 306 4.80 11.34 -5.40
N VAL A 307 4.78 10.80 -6.62
CA VAL A 307 5.76 9.80 -7.07
C VAL A 307 7.15 10.41 -7.21
N ALA A 308 7.27 11.61 -7.79
CA ALA A 308 8.54 12.30 -7.94
C ALA A 308 9.16 12.68 -6.58
N ARG A 309 8.37 13.16 -5.62
CA ARG A 309 8.82 13.36 -4.23
C ARG A 309 9.15 12.05 -3.53
N GLY A 310 8.54 10.92 -3.92
CA GLY A 310 8.95 9.59 -3.48
C GLY A 310 10.41 9.27 -3.84
N LEU A 311 10.87 9.68 -5.04
CA LEU A 311 12.27 9.54 -5.45
C LEU A 311 13.20 10.35 -4.55
N TYR A 312 12.86 11.61 -4.26
CA TYR A 312 13.60 12.47 -3.31
C TYR A 312 13.81 11.78 -1.95
N HIS A 313 12.78 11.12 -1.42
CA HIS A 313 12.88 10.41 -0.12
C HIS A 313 13.77 9.15 -0.17
N ASN A 314 13.90 8.53 -1.35
CA ASN A 314 14.78 7.37 -1.59
C ASN A 314 16.22 7.75 -1.96
N ARG A 315 16.55 9.04 -2.07
CA ARG A 315 17.93 9.49 -2.36
C ARG A 315 18.90 9.12 -1.21
N SER A 316 19.88 8.28 -1.51
CA SER A 316 21.01 7.97 -0.62
C SER A 316 22.06 9.08 -0.64
N GLY A 317 22.91 9.19 0.38
CA GLY A 317 24.02 10.17 0.41
C GLY A 317 23.66 11.59 0.85
N ILE A 318 22.37 11.92 1.01
CA ILE A 318 21.83 13.25 1.33
C ILE A 318 20.93 13.20 2.57
N ALA A 319 20.97 14.26 3.38
CA ALA A 319 20.05 14.46 4.49
C ALA A 319 18.70 15.00 4.00
N LEU A 320 17.58 14.45 4.51
CA LEU A 320 16.25 15.00 4.26
C LEU A 320 15.91 15.99 5.37
N THR A 321 15.47 17.19 5.02
CA THR A 321 15.33 18.32 5.96
C THR A 321 14.09 19.16 5.67
N GLU A 322 13.60 19.85 6.69
CA GLU A 322 12.66 20.97 6.51
C GLU A 322 13.32 22.08 5.65
N PRO A 323 12.56 22.83 4.85
CA PRO A 323 11.10 22.75 4.66
C PRO A 323 10.66 21.66 3.65
N TYR A 324 11.59 20.98 2.98
CA TYR A 324 11.32 20.07 1.87
C TYR A 324 10.54 18.81 2.27
N THR A 325 10.69 18.35 3.52
CA THR A 325 9.87 17.26 4.07
C THR A 325 9.81 17.28 5.61
N GLU A 326 8.71 16.73 6.15
CA GLU A 326 8.57 16.38 7.57
C GLU A 326 9.31 15.08 7.94
N PHE A 327 9.58 14.20 6.96
CA PHE A 327 10.28 12.93 7.14
C PHE A 327 11.81 13.12 7.20
N THR A 328 12.25 13.96 8.12
CA THR A 328 13.66 14.37 8.22
C THR A 328 14.57 13.21 8.64
N ARG A 329 15.77 13.13 8.03
CA ARG A 329 16.82 12.17 8.38
C ARG A 329 18.22 12.70 8.05
N PRO A 330 19.27 12.30 8.80
CA PRO A 330 20.66 12.53 8.40
C PRO A 330 20.98 11.89 7.04
N ALA A 331 22.12 12.27 6.46
CA ALA A 331 22.63 11.63 5.25
C ALA A 331 22.98 10.15 5.53
N PRO A 332 22.40 9.19 4.80
CA PRO A 332 22.74 7.78 4.89
C PRO A 332 23.85 7.44 3.89
N HIS A 333 24.66 6.43 4.20
CA HIS A 333 25.67 5.84 3.29
C HIS A 333 26.56 6.84 2.53
N ASN A 334 26.84 8.02 3.09
CA ASN A 334 27.76 9.01 2.54
C ASN A 334 29.13 8.86 3.24
N PRO A 335 30.21 8.45 2.55
CA PRO A 335 31.52 8.25 3.17
C PRO A 335 32.09 9.48 3.90
N ARG A 336 31.66 10.70 3.51
CA ARG A 336 32.12 11.99 4.07
C ARG A 336 31.18 12.59 5.10
N LEU A 337 29.86 12.34 4.99
CA LEU A 337 28.83 12.97 5.83
C LEU A 337 28.21 12.04 6.89
N THR A 338 28.20 10.72 6.66
CA THR A 338 27.56 9.76 7.57
C THR A 338 28.56 9.29 8.64
N PRO A 339 28.37 9.60 9.94
CA PRO A 339 29.33 9.24 10.98
C PRO A 339 29.46 7.72 11.12
N GLY A 340 30.67 7.19 10.89
CA GLY A 340 30.97 5.76 10.93
C GLY A 340 30.99 5.06 9.57
N PHE A 341 30.55 5.73 8.48
CA PHE A 341 30.53 5.14 7.14
C PHE A 341 31.81 5.35 6.31
N ALA A 342 32.76 6.16 6.80
CA ALA A 342 34.03 6.40 6.12
C ALA A 342 34.77 5.09 5.83
N GLY A 343 35.13 4.85 4.57
CA GLY A 343 35.77 3.62 4.11
C GLY A 343 34.88 2.36 4.09
N LYS A 344 33.56 2.47 4.32
CA LYS A 344 32.62 1.33 4.25
C LYS A 344 32.13 1.01 2.85
N LEU A 345 32.08 1.99 1.94
CA LEU A 345 31.78 1.76 0.54
C LEU A 345 33.06 1.34 -0.20
N LEU A 346 33.09 0.11 -0.69
CA LEU A 346 34.15 -0.45 -1.50
C LEU A 346 33.75 -0.45 -2.98
N TYR A 347 34.74 -0.38 -3.86
CA TYR A 347 34.56 -0.82 -5.24
C TYR A 347 35.02 -2.28 -5.37
N THR A 348 34.41 -3.06 -6.25
CA THR A 348 34.87 -4.41 -6.61
C THR A 348 34.80 -4.61 -8.11
N THR A 349 35.72 -5.38 -8.69
CA THR A 349 35.69 -5.68 -10.14
C THR A 349 34.63 -6.73 -10.52
N VAL A 350 33.90 -7.29 -9.54
CA VAL A 350 32.78 -8.23 -9.77
C VAL A 350 31.57 -7.48 -10.32
N ARG A 351 31.22 -7.76 -11.58
CA ARG A 351 30.07 -7.13 -12.28
C ARG A 351 28.72 -7.61 -11.78
N PHE A 352 28.56 -8.92 -11.63
CA PHE A 352 27.30 -9.57 -11.29
C PHE A 352 27.38 -10.10 -9.85
N THR A 353 27.26 -9.20 -8.88
CA THR A 353 27.51 -9.48 -7.45
C THR A 353 26.60 -10.56 -6.88
N GLU A 354 25.36 -10.67 -7.36
CA GLU A 354 24.32 -11.61 -6.91
C GLU A 354 24.24 -12.90 -7.76
N TRP A 355 25.10 -13.07 -8.78
CA TRP A 355 24.98 -14.24 -9.66
C TRP A 355 25.44 -15.52 -8.96
N GLY A 356 24.48 -16.32 -8.52
CA GLY A 356 24.70 -17.60 -7.82
C GLY A 356 24.57 -17.52 -6.30
N SER A 357 24.33 -16.33 -5.73
CA SER A 357 24.00 -16.12 -4.31
C SER A 357 23.08 -14.91 -4.18
N GLU A 358 21.89 -15.09 -3.61
CA GLU A 358 20.99 -14.00 -3.24
C GLU A 358 21.70 -13.12 -2.18
N GLY A 359 21.80 -11.81 -2.41
CA GLY A 359 22.65 -10.89 -1.64
C GLY A 359 24.15 -10.89 -2.00
N GLY A 360 24.63 -11.89 -2.74
CA GLY A 360 26.01 -12.00 -3.22
C GLY A 360 26.98 -12.77 -2.31
N ASP A 361 28.25 -12.79 -2.72
CA ASP A 361 29.34 -13.55 -2.05
C ASP A 361 30.41 -12.59 -1.50
N PRO A 362 30.46 -12.33 -0.18
CA PRO A 362 31.40 -11.37 0.42
C PRO A 362 32.88 -11.75 0.23
N GLU A 363 33.22 -13.04 0.21
CA GLU A 363 34.61 -13.46 0.02
C GLU A 363 35.08 -13.10 -1.40
N ASN A 364 34.23 -13.38 -2.41
CA ASN A 364 34.50 -13.02 -3.79
C ASN A 364 34.51 -11.50 -4.03
N LEU A 365 33.57 -10.75 -3.43
CA LEU A 365 33.52 -9.29 -3.55
C LEU A 365 34.78 -8.62 -2.97
N LEU A 366 35.25 -9.08 -1.80
CA LEU A 366 36.46 -8.58 -1.14
C LEU A 366 37.73 -8.99 -1.88
N ALA A 367 37.83 -10.24 -2.36
CA ALA A 367 39.00 -10.73 -3.11
C ALA A 367 39.27 -9.94 -4.40
N HIS A 368 38.24 -9.28 -4.94
CA HIS A 368 38.28 -8.49 -6.17
C HIS A 368 38.13 -6.97 -5.92
N SER A 369 38.22 -6.53 -4.66
CA SER A 369 38.16 -5.12 -4.28
C SER A 369 39.55 -4.47 -4.26
N PRO A 370 39.82 -3.44 -5.08
CA PRO A 370 41.07 -2.67 -4.99
C PRO A 370 41.07 -1.65 -3.83
N GLY A 371 39.92 -1.38 -3.19
CA GLY A 371 39.81 -0.53 -2.02
C GLY A 371 38.52 0.30 -1.90
N PRO A 372 38.46 1.19 -0.88
CA PRO A 372 37.31 2.04 -0.62
C PRO A 372 37.17 3.21 -1.59
N ILE A 373 35.93 3.67 -1.75
CA ILE A 373 35.52 4.82 -2.55
C ILE A 373 34.68 5.82 -1.73
N GLU A 374 34.68 7.07 -2.16
CA GLU A 374 34.15 8.27 -1.53
C GLU A 374 32.91 8.83 -2.30
N SER A 375 32.30 7.99 -3.13
CA SER A 375 31.11 8.30 -3.93
C SER A 375 29.81 8.07 -3.14
N CYS A 376 28.73 8.73 -3.57
CA CYS A 376 27.39 8.65 -2.99
C CYS A 376 26.32 9.24 -3.94
N GLY A 377 25.04 8.93 -3.69
CA GLY A 377 23.91 9.49 -4.44
C GLY A 377 23.09 8.50 -5.29
N TRP A 378 23.07 7.21 -4.95
CA TRP A 378 22.11 6.28 -5.57
C TRP A 378 20.68 6.50 -5.05
N TYR A 379 19.71 5.81 -5.65
CA TYR A 379 18.39 5.60 -5.05
C TYR A 379 18.39 4.28 -4.29
N GLN A 380 17.85 4.29 -3.07
CA GLN A 380 17.51 3.09 -2.30
C GLN A 380 16.35 2.39 -3.05
N ASP A 381 16.47 1.09 -3.35
CA ASP A 381 15.58 0.39 -4.29
C ASP A 381 14.14 0.29 -3.79
N ALA A 382 13.96 -0.21 -2.57
CA ALA A 382 12.66 -0.45 -2.00
C ALA A 382 12.62 -0.20 -0.47
N GLY A 383 12.58 -1.27 0.34
CA GLY A 383 12.59 -1.20 1.80
C GLY A 383 13.98 -1.40 2.43
N ASP A 384 14.91 -1.82 1.59
CA ASP A 384 16.36 -1.96 1.78
C ASP A 384 17.08 -0.68 1.33
N TRP A 385 18.41 -0.63 1.48
CA TRP A 385 19.23 0.57 1.18
C TRP A 385 20.08 0.45 -0.09
N ASP A 386 19.87 -0.60 -0.86
CA ASP A 386 20.70 -0.99 -1.97
C ASP A 386 20.29 -0.28 -3.29
N SER A 387 21.14 -0.35 -4.32
CA SER A 387 20.81 0.15 -5.66
C SER A 387 20.90 -0.94 -6.72
N TYR A 388 20.22 -0.74 -7.85
CA TYR A 388 20.27 -1.61 -9.03
C TYR A 388 20.52 -0.84 -10.33
N TYR A 389 21.17 -1.50 -11.30
CA TYR A 389 21.43 -0.96 -12.64
C TYR A 389 20.16 -0.63 -13.46
N THR A 390 19.00 -1.10 -13.00
CA THR A 390 17.69 -0.76 -13.56
C THR A 390 17.28 0.68 -13.24
N HIS A 391 17.81 1.28 -12.16
CA HIS A 391 17.43 2.61 -11.65
C HIS A 391 17.68 3.77 -12.62
N LEU A 392 18.61 3.63 -13.57
CA LEU A 392 18.78 4.63 -14.65
C LEU A 392 17.50 4.83 -15.49
N ARG A 393 16.54 3.90 -15.40
CA ARG A 393 15.19 4.09 -15.94
C ARG A 393 14.50 5.34 -15.39
N VAL A 394 14.72 5.70 -14.11
CA VAL A 394 14.16 6.92 -13.49
C VAL A 394 14.58 8.16 -14.26
N ALA A 395 15.89 8.35 -14.45
CA ALA A 395 16.43 9.46 -15.24
C ALA A 395 15.88 9.43 -16.68
N GLN A 396 15.88 8.26 -17.32
CA GLN A 396 15.39 8.08 -18.70
C GLN A 396 13.91 8.47 -18.87
N GLU A 397 13.04 8.10 -17.92
CA GLU A 397 11.60 8.38 -18.00
C GLU A 397 11.28 9.84 -17.63
N LEU A 398 11.96 10.43 -16.65
CA LEU A 398 11.80 11.85 -16.30
C LEU A 398 12.29 12.78 -17.42
N LEU A 399 13.44 12.49 -18.02
CA LEU A 399 13.97 13.23 -19.17
C LEU A 399 13.03 13.12 -20.39
N PHE A 400 12.52 11.92 -20.66
CA PHE A 400 11.57 11.71 -21.77
C PHE A 400 10.25 12.46 -21.54
N ALA A 401 9.71 12.42 -20.31
CA ALA A 401 8.51 13.19 -19.95
C ALA A 401 8.73 14.71 -20.13
N TYR A 402 9.89 15.23 -19.72
CA TYR A 402 10.26 16.62 -19.93
C TYR A 402 10.42 16.96 -21.43
N GLU A 403 11.14 16.15 -22.21
CA GLU A 403 11.33 16.36 -23.66
C GLU A 403 10.00 16.42 -24.41
N MET A 404 9.05 15.54 -24.07
CA MET A 404 7.73 15.50 -24.69
C MET A 404 6.89 16.76 -24.45
N ALA A 405 7.01 17.40 -23.28
CA ALA A 405 6.16 18.52 -22.88
C ALA A 405 6.85 19.44 -21.86
N PRO A 406 7.94 20.16 -22.24
CA PRO A 406 8.77 20.89 -21.28
C PRO A 406 8.02 22.02 -20.58
N GLY A 407 7.04 22.62 -21.25
CA GLY A 407 6.15 23.65 -20.67
C GLY A 407 5.18 23.15 -19.60
N ASN A 408 5.11 21.84 -19.34
CA ASN A 408 4.33 21.26 -18.24
C ASN A 408 5.14 21.14 -16.94
N PHE A 409 6.41 21.55 -16.90
CA PHE A 409 7.25 21.42 -15.71
C PHE A 409 7.87 22.78 -15.36
N SER A 410 8.03 23.03 -14.06
CA SER A 410 8.52 24.32 -13.55
C SER A 410 9.53 24.12 -12.43
N ASP A 411 10.32 25.16 -12.20
CA ASP A 411 11.11 25.32 -10.98
C ASP A 411 10.16 25.49 -9.77
N GLY A 412 10.50 24.91 -8.62
CA GLY A 412 9.71 24.95 -7.39
C GLY A 412 8.44 24.10 -7.44
N GLU A 413 8.43 23.02 -8.22
CA GLU A 413 7.25 22.16 -8.40
C GLU A 413 7.18 20.97 -7.42
N LEU A 414 8.34 20.46 -7.00
CA LEU A 414 8.46 19.23 -6.23
C LEU A 414 8.85 19.47 -4.76
N ASP A 415 9.12 20.71 -4.35
CA ASP A 415 9.59 21.05 -3.01
C ASP A 415 10.82 20.21 -2.59
N ILE A 416 11.84 20.18 -3.46
CA ILE A 416 13.11 19.45 -3.27
C ILE A 416 14.25 20.44 -2.98
N PRO A 417 15.43 20.00 -2.47
CA PRO A 417 16.53 20.89 -2.12
C PRO A 417 17.08 21.74 -3.27
N GLU A 418 16.87 21.29 -4.51
CA GLU A 418 17.24 22.01 -5.72
C GLU A 418 16.22 23.09 -6.15
N SER A 419 14.99 23.05 -5.63
CA SER A 419 13.92 24.01 -5.97
C SER A 419 14.35 25.46 -5.71
N GLY A 420 14.20 26.32 -6.73
CA GLY A 420 14.62 27.72 -6.78
C GLY A 420 15.96 27.96 -7.51
N ASN A 421 16.53 26.94 -8.15
CA ASN A 421 17.82 27.04 -8.87
C ASN A 421 17.70 27.55 -10.32
N GLY A 422 16.48 27.76 -10.84
CA GLY A 422 16.21 28.16 -12.22
C GLY A 422 16.06 27.01 -13.23
N LEU A 423 16.08 25.76 -12.78
CA LEU A 423 15.83 24.54 -13.56
C LEU A 423 14.45 23.97 -13.15
N PRO A 424 13.68 23.35 -14.06
CA PRO A 424 12.49 22.60 -13.68
C PRO A 424 12.85 21.38 -12.83
N ASP A 425 12.30 21.26 -11.62
CA ASP A 425 12.65 20.25 -10.59
C ASP A 425 12.68 18.80 -11.11
N ILE A 426 11.89 18.48 -12.13
CA ILE A 426 11.92 17.17 -12.81
C ILE A 426 13.31 16.84 -13.39
N LEU A 427 14.06 17.83 -13.84
CA LEU A 427 15.41 17.68 -14.38
C LEU A 427 16.46 17.56 -13.27
N ASP A 428 16.25 18.16 -12.10
CA ASP A 428 17.11 17.93 -10.93
C ASP A 428 16.97 16.49 -10.41
N GLU A 429 15.73 15.99 -10.26
CA GLU A 429 15.49 14.58 -9.90
C GLU A 429 16.00 13.61 -10.99
N ALA A 430 15.87 13.99 -12.26
CA ALA A 430 16.45 13.21 -13.36
C ALA A 430 17.98 13.20 -13.36
N ALA A 431 18.63 14.30 -12.95
CA ALA A 431 20.09 14.42 -12.86
C ALA A 431 20.68 13.69 -11.64
N TRP A 432 19.89 13.39 -10.61
CA TRP A 432 20.36 12.79 -9.36
C TRP A 432 21.25 11.56 -9.54
N LEU A 433 20.73 10.53 -10.21
CA LEU A 433 21.47 9.28 -10.43
C LEU A 433 22.62 9.43 -11.45
N PRO A 434 22.47 10.14 -12.59
CA PRO A 434 23.60 10.55 -13.43
C PRO A 434 24.73 11.25 -12.66
N ARG A 435 24.44 12.10 -11.67
CA ARG A 435 25.46 12.73 -10.82
C ARG A 435 26.19 11.75 -9.91
N PHE A 436 25.53 10.69 -9.43
CA PHE A 436 26.23 9.57 -8.77
C PHE A 436 27.13 8.82 -9.76
N CYS A 437 26.65 8.50 -10.97
CA CYS A 437 27.45 7.85 -12.01
C CYS A 437 28.70 8.68 -12.37
N HIS A 438 28.57 10.00 -12.51
CA HIS A 438 29.68 10.93 -12.76
C HIS A 438 30.71 10.85 -11.62
N ARG A 439 30.28 11.06 -10.36
CA ARG A 439 31.16 10.96 -9.19
C ARG A 439 31.87 9.61 -9.11
N LEU A 440 31.16 8.51 -9.36
CA LEU A 440 31.70 7.15 -9.37
C LEU A 440 32.75 6.97 -10.48
N ARG A 441 32.42 7.30 -11.75
CA ARG A 441 33.32 7.16 -12.91
C ARG A 441 34.63 7.90 -12.67
N HIS A 442 34.55 9.19 -12.32
CA HIS A 442 35.74 10.02 -12.16
C HIS A 442 36.60 9.59 -10.98
N GLU A 443 36.01 9.18 -9.85
CA GLU A 443 36.78 8.63 -8.73
C GLU A 443 37.47 7.31 -9.09
N LEU A 444 36.78 6.39 -9.77
CA LEU A 444 37.36 5.11 -10.19
C LEU A 444 38.53 5.32 -11.17
N MET A 445 38.44 6.32 -12.05
CA MET A 445 39.53 6.72 -12.94
C MET A 445 40.69 7.37 -12.17
N GLU A 446 40.43 8.30 -11.26
CA GLU A 446 41.46 8.99 -10.44
C GLU A 446 42.26 7.99 -9.58
N LYS A 447 41.58 7.00 -8.99
CA LYS A 447 42.22 5.93 -8.20
C LYS A 447 42.87 4.83 -9.04
N GLY A 448 42.68 4.82 -10.37
CA GLY A 448 43.13 3.73 -11.24
C GLY A 448 42.42 2.40 -10.98
N TYR A 449 41.21 2.44 -10.42
CA TYR A 449 40.36 1.29 -10.13
C TYR A 449 39.47 0.90 -11.31
N GLY A 450 39.13 1.87 -12.16
CA GLY A 450 38.30 1.70 -13.37
C GLY A 450 38.99 2.17 -14.65
N THR A 451 38.37 1.84 -15.77
CA THR A 451 38.72 2.27 -17.13
C THR A 451 37.85 3.42 -17.65
N GLY A 452 36.83 3.82 -16.91
CA GLY A 452 35.83 4.84 -17.27
C GLY A 452 34.41 4.28 -17.47
N GLY A 453 34.22 2.98 -17.25
CA GLY A 453 32.89 2.41 -17.12
C GLY A 453 32.27 2.71 -15.75
N VAL A 454 31.03 2.27 -15.57
CA VAL A 454 30.36 2.23 -14.26
C VAL A 454 29.66 0.89 -14.06
N GLY A 455 29.51 0.49 -12.80
CA GLY A 455 28.58 -0.54 -12.36
C GLY A 455 27.63 0.06 -11.33
N LEU A 456 26.36 -0.35 -11.35
CA LEU A 456 25.27 0.36 -10.66
C LEU A 456 24.49 -0.50 -9.66
N ARG A 457 25.01 -1.68 -9.32
CA ARG A 457 24.60 -2.37 -8.10
C ARG A 457 25.49 -1.88 -6.95
N VAL A 458 24.90 -1.19 -5.98
CA VAL A 458 25.55 -0.79 -4.73
C VAL A 458 24.90 -1.60 -3.61
N ALA A 459 25.66 -2.51 -3.00
CA ALA A 459 25.09 -3.59 -2.20
C ALA A 459 25.65 -3.71 -0.77
N GLY A 460 24.77 -3.76 0.23
CA GLY A 460 25.10 -4.14 1.61
C GLY A 460 24.86 -5.62 1.92
N ASP A 461 23.95 -6.27 1.20
CA ASP A 461 23.41 -7.60 1.51
C ASP A 461 24.45 -8.69 1.76
N GLY A 462 25.49 -8.76 0.91
CA GLY A 462 26.56 -9.75 1.04
C GLY A 462 27.33 -9.65 2.36
N PHE A 463 27.23 -8.51 3.05
CA PHE A 463 27.88 -8.23 4.32
C PHE A 463 26.91 -8.21 5.52
N GLY A 464 25.64 -8.54 5.30
CA GLY A 464 24.59 -8.65 6.31
C GLY A 464 23.27 -8.02 5.86
N GLY A 465 22.15 -8.38 6.50
CA GLY A 465 20.83 -7.78 6.22
C GLY A 465 20.55 -6.49 6.98
N ASP A 466 19.43 -5.83 6.65
CA ASP A 466 19.03 -4.48 7.15
C ASP A 466 18.55 -4.44 8.62
N GLU A 467 18.94 -5.42 9.43
CA GLU A 467 18.62 -5.50 10.86
C GLU A 467 19.90 -5.51 11.72
N LYS A 468 20.01 -4.54 12.63
CA LYS A 468 21.09 -4.55 13.63
C LYS A 468 20.83 -5.57 14.73
N THR A 469 21.90 -6.15 15.25
CA THR A 469 21.86 -7.03 16.42
C THR A 469 22.11 -6.21 17.68
N LEU A 470 21.16 -6.21 18.62
CA LEU A 470 21.34 -5.59 19.93
C LEU A 470 22.31 -6.43 20.80
N PRO A 471 22.90 -5.85 21.88
CA PRO A 471 23.81 -6.58 22.78
C PRO A 471 23.18 -7.80 23.48
N ASP A 472 21.86 -7.89 23.53
CA ASP A 472 21.10 -9.04 24.05
C ASP A 472 20.83 -10.13 23.00
N GLY A 473 21.32 -9.95 21.77
CA GLY A 473 21.17 -10.86 20.64
C GLY A 473 19.92 -10.66 19.80
N ARG A 474 18.99 -9.75 20.17
CA ARG A 474 17.78 -9.50 19.37
C ARG A 474 18.10 -8.76 18.08
N LYS A 475 17.41 -9.13 17.00
CA LYS A 475 17.37 -8.38 15.74
C LYS A 475 16.29 -7.31 15.79
N VAL A 476 16.63 -6.10 15.34
CA VAL A 476 15.70 -4.97 15.22
C VAL A 476 15.99 -4.21 13.94
N GLY A 477 14.96 -3.62 13.34
CA GLY A 477 15.13 -2.74 12.18
C GLY A 477 16.06 -1.56 12.49
N GLN A 478 16.95 -1.26 11.55
CA GLN A 478 17.81 -0.07 11.56
C GLN A 478 17.43 0.83 10.39
N ALA A 479 17.46 2.15 10.60
CA ALA A 479 17.26 3.07 9.48
C ALA A 479 18.55 3.24 8.67
N SER A 480 18.45 3.68 7.40
CA SER A 480 19.59 3.79 6.49
C SER A 480 20.76 4.64 7.00
N TRP A 481 20.51 5.67 7.81
CA TRP A 481 21.56 6.49 8.41
C TRP A 481 22.19 5.89 9.68
N GLU A 482 21.65 4.78 10.19
CA GLU A 482 22.23 3.99 11.29
C GLU A 482 23.07 2.81 10.77
N ASP A 483 22.89 2.44 9.50
CA ASP A 483 23.54 1.29 8.88
C ASP A 483 24.99 1.61 8.49
N VAL A 484 25.82 1.71 9.52
CA VAL A 484 27.25 2.02 9.41
C VAL A 484 28.13 0.83 9.81
N ASP A 485 27.54 -0.25 10.29
CA ASP A 485 28.25 -1.47 10.70
C ASP A 485 28.60 -2.36 9.49
N ARG A 486 27.75 -2.41 8.46
CA ARG A 486 27.99 -3.17 7.22
C ARG A 486 29.11 -2.56 6.36
N ILE A 487 29.62 -3.37 5.45
CA ILE A 487 30.38 -2.94 4.27
C ILE A 487 29.39 -2.85 3.11
N TYR A 488 29.60 -1.91 2.19
CA TYR A 488 28.87 -1.81 0.94
C TYR A 488 29.83 -2.04 -0.23
N ALA A 489 29.36 -2.65 -1.32
CA ALA A 489 30.14 -2.84 -2.54
C ALA A 489 29.43 -2.23 -3.75
N ALA A 490 30.09 -1.29 -4.43
CA ALA A 490 29.74 -0.86 -5.78
C ALA A 490 30.31 -1.87 -6.80
N SER A 491 29.45 -2.40 -7.67
CA SER A 491 29.78 -3.44 -8.64
C SER A 491 30.75 -2.98 -9.72
N GLY A 492 31.45 -3.94 -10.32
CA GLY A 492 32.44 -3.70 -11.38
C GLY A 492 31.83 -3.12 -12.64
N GLU A 493 32.63 -2.34 -13.37
CA GLU A 493 32.26 -1.71 -14.65
C GLU A 493 31.63 -2.71 -15.64
N ASP A 494 30.38 -2.46 -16.04
CA ASP A 494 29.68 -3.32 -17.01
C ASP A 494 29.13 -2.52 -18.22
N PRO A 495 29.01 -3.14 -19.41
CA PRO A 495 28.52 -2.43 -20.60
C PRO A 495 27.09 -1.91 -20.49
N TRP A 496 26.19 -2.61 -19.79
CA TRP A 496 24.78 -2.21 -19.67
C TRP A 496 24.66 -0.92 -18.85
N SER A 497 25.25 -0.88 -17.66
CA SER A 497 25.30 0.32 -16.83
C SER A 497 25.98 1.47 -17.56
N THR A 498 27.13 1.21 -18.18
CA THR A 498 27.94 2.24 -18.88
C THR A 498 27.20 2.84 -20.08
N TYR A 499 26.61 2.02 -20.97
CA TYR A 499 25.86 2.54 -22.12
C TYR A 499 24.57 3.26 -21.71
N ARG A 500 23.86 2.77 -20.67
CA ARG A 500 22.67 3.46 -20.16
C ARG A 500 23.02 4.80 -19.53
N TYR A 501 24.16 4.89 -18.86
CA TYR A 501 24.66 6.13 -18.28
C TYR A 501 25.02 7.16 -19.36
N ALA A 502 25.82 6.77 -20.36
CA ALA A 502 26.16 7.64 -21.49
C ALA A 502 24.90 8.15 -22.23
N GLY A 503 23.90 7.27 -22.42
CA GLY A 503 22.60 7.65 -22.97
C GLY A 503 21.83 8.66 -22.08
N ALA A 504 21.83 8.47 -20.77
CA ALA A 504 21.20 9.40 -19.83
C ALA A 504 21.92 10.77 -19.78
N ALA A 505 23.25 10.78 -19.81
CA ALA A 505 24.06 12.00 -19.90
C ALA A 505 23.75 12.78 -21.20
N ALA A 506 23.76 12.12 -22.35
CA ALA A 506 23.41 12.74 -23.64
C ALA A 506 21.97 13.31 -23.66
N HIS A 507 21.02 12.62 -23.02
CA HIS A 507 19.62 13.03 -22.93
C HIS A 507 19.43 14.19 -21.94
N LEU A 508 20.13 14.19 -20.81
CA LEU A 508 20.17 15.30 -19.87
C LEU A 508 20.79 16.57 -20.51
N ALA A 509 21.90 16.41 -21.24
CA ALA A 509 22.48 17.48 -22.04
C ALA A 509 21.48 18.03 -23.08
N HIS A 510 20.61 17.19 -23.65
CA HIS A 510 19.55 17.64 -24.54
C HIS A 510 18.45 18.41 -23.81
N CYS A 511 17.97 17.91 -22.67
CA CYS A 511 16.91 18.55 -21.90
C CYS A 511 17.36 19.89 -21.30
N LEU A 512 18.61 20.01 -20.85
CA LEU A 512 19.20 21.28 -20.41
C LEU A 512 19.22 22.33 -21.55
N ARG A 513 19.54 21.92 -22.79
CA ARG A 513 19.43 22.80 -23.97
C ARG A 513 17.98 23.21 -24.28
N ILE A 514 16.99 22.35 -24.02
CA ILE A 514 15.56 22.69 -24.15
C ILE A 514 15.15 23.70 -23.05
N ALA A 515 15.62 23.50 -21.82
CA ALA A 515 15.40 24.42 -20.69
C ALA A 515 16.12 25.77 -20.87
N GLY A 516 17.13 25.85 -21.75
CA GLY A 516 17.89 27.06 -22.01
C GLY A 516 18.90 27.40 -20.90
N THR A 517 19.29 26.42 -20.08
CA THR A 517 20.21 26.58 -18.95
C THR A 517 21.34 25.55 -18.97
N ALA A 518 22.36 25.75 -18.14
CA ALA A 518 23.44 24.81 -17.91
C ALA A 518 23.14 23.91 -16.69
N ASP A 519 23.92 22.85 -16.50
CA ASP A 519 23.85 22.06 -15.28
C ASP A 519 24.29 22.89 -14.04
N PRO A 520 23.51 22.92 -12.94
CA PRO A 520 23.86 23.68 -11.73
C PRO A 520 25.17 23.29 -11.03
N GLU A 521 25.66 22.05 -11.18
CA GLU A 521 26.98 21.61 -10.67
C GLU A 521 28.11 21.87 -11.69
N GLY A 522 27.79 22.36 -12.89
CA GLY A 522 28.76 22.69 -13.94
C GLY A 522 29.24 21.50 -14.77
N VAL A 523 28.54 20.36 -14.72
CA VAL A 523 28.91 19.15 -15.47
C VAL A 523 28.63 19.33 -16.96
N ASP A 524 29.65 19.12 -17.82
CA ASP A 524 29.42 18.99 -19.28
C ASP A 524 28.90 17.58 -19.58
N TRP A 525 27.58 17.43 -19.51
CA TRP A 525 26.87 16.19 -19.81
C TRP A 525 27.02 15.71 -21.27
N LEU A 526 27.51 16.55 -22.19
CA LEU A 526 27.80 16.13 -23.56
C LEU A 526 29.20 15.53 -23.67
N GLU A 527 30.19 16.09 -22.97
CA GLU A 527 31.53 15.48 -22.85
C GLU A 527 31.46 14.16 -22.04
N GLU A 528 30.70 14.14 -20.95
CA GLU A 528 30.50 12.96 -20.10
C GLU A 528 29.83 11.77 -20.83
N ALA A 529 29.09 12.05 -21.91
CA ALA A 529 28.43 11.03 -22.73
C ALA A 529 29.35 10.35 -23.76
N LEU A 530 30.60 10.79 -23.90
CA LEU A 530 31.59 10.31 -24.85
C LEU A 530 32.62 9.32 -24.24
#